data_AF-A0A292SSJ3-F1
#
_entry.id   AF-A0A292SSJ3-F1
#
_cell.length_a   1.000
_cell.length_b   1.000
_cell.length_c   1.000
_cell.angle_alpha   90.00
_cell.angle_beta   90.00
_cell.angle_gamma   90.00
#
_symmetry.space_group_name_H-M   'P 1'
#
loop_
_entity.id
_entity.type
_entity.pdbx_description
1 polymer ?
#
loop_
_entity_poly.entity_id
_entity_poly.type
_entity_poly.pdbx_seq_one_letter_code
_entity_poly.pdbx_strand_id
1 'polypeptide(L)'
;MLSINTNLGAFIVQSSLNVSTNGLNQAIERMSTGFKINHAKDNAANYSINTNLSSKLSSYEVAQDNVSMGLDMVMTAMDSLELISSHLSR
;
A
#
# COMPACT_ATOMS: atom_id res chain seq x y z
N MET A 1 -44.90 -15.61 -30.24
CA MET A 1 -44.63 -14.26 -30.79
C MET A 1 -43.26 -13.82 -30.30
N LEU A 2 -42.27 -13.74 -31.19
CA LEU A 2 -41.01 -13.04 -30.93
C LEU A 2 -41.35 -11.55 -30.92
N SER A 3 -41.23 -10.89 -29.77
CA SER A 3 -41.43 -9.44 -29.67
C SER A 3 -40.42 -8.73 -30.56
N ILE A 4 -40.91 -8.15 -31.66
CA ILE A 4 -40.14 -7.42 -32.68
C ILE A 4 -39.38 -6.22 -32.05
N ASN A 5 -39.82 -5.74 -30.88
CA ASN A 5 -39.21 -4.63 -30.15
C ASN A 5 -38.21 -5.03 -29.04
N THR A 6 -38.04 -6.32 -28.72
CA THR A 6 -37.08 -6.76 -27.68
C THR A 6 -36.38 -8.02 -28.14
N ASN A 7 -35.21 -7.86 -28.76
CA ASN A 7 -34.39 -8.98 -29.18
C ASN A 7 -33.67 -9.59 -27.97
N LEU A 8 -34.26 -10.66 -27.42
CA LEU A 8 -33.73 -11.38 -26.26
C LEU A 8 -32.30 -11.89 -26.49
N GLY A 9 -31.97 -12.33 -27.71
CA GLY A 9 -30.61 -12.75 -28.07
C GLY A 9 -29.61 -11.60 -28.00
N ALA A 10 -29.96 -10.43 -28.54
CA ALA A 10 -29.14 -9.22 -28.43
C ALA A 10 -28.99 -8.76 -26.98
N PHE A 11 -30.04 -8.86 -26.17
CA PHE A 11 -29.99 -8.53 -24.74
C PHE A 11 -29.05 -9.46 -23.94
N ILE A 12 -29.09 -10.76 -24.21
CA ILE A 12 -28.17 -11.74 -23.59
C ILE A 12 -26.73 -11.48 -24.00
N VAL A 13 -26.47 -11.17 -25.29
CA VAL A 13 -25.15 -10.80 -25.78
C VAL A 13 -24.66 -9.50 -25.13
N GLN A 14 -25.53 -8.49 -25.02
CA GLN A 14 -25.20 -7.22 -24.37
C GLN A 14 -24.92 -7.38 -22.87
N SER A 15 -25.67 -8.24 -22.18
CA SER A 15 -25.42 -8.59 -20.77
C SER A 15 -24.08 -9.31 -20.60
N SER A 16 -23.79 -10.28 -21.47
CA SER A 16 -22.52 -11.01 -21.48
C SER A 16 -21.34 -10.07 -21.78
N LEU A 17 -21.50 -9.13 -22.71
CA LEU A 17 -20.51 -8.12 -23.02
C LEU A 17 -20.23 -7.21 -21.81
N ASN A 18 -21.27 -6.79 -21.07
CA ASN A 18 -21.09 -6.00 -19.85
C ASN A 18 -20.28 -6.77 -18.79
N VAL A 19 -20.54 -8.05 -18.59
CA VAL A 19 -19.76 -8.89 -17.67
C VAL A 19 -18.30 -8.97 -18.12
N SER A 20 -18.04 -9.21 -19.40
CA SER A 20 -16.68 -9.25 -19.97
C SER A 20 -15.95 -7.91 -19.83
N THR A 21 -16.62 -6.79 -20.11
CA THR A 21 -16.06 -5.44 -19.94
C THR A 21 -15.70 -5.16 -18.48
N ASN A 22 -16.56 -5.55 -17.53
CA ASN A 22 -16.26 -5.41 -16.10
C ASN A 22 -15.05 -6.25 -15.68
N GLY A 23 -14.95 -7.49 -16.17
CA GLY A 23 -13.79 -8.35 -15.93
C GLY A 23 -12.49 -7.76 -16.51
N LEU A 24 -12.55 -7.21 -17.72
CA LEU A 24 -11.43 -6.54 -18.38
C LEU A 24 -10.98 -5.31 -17.58
N ASN A 25 -11.91 -4.46 -17.12
CA ASN A 25 -11.58 -3.29 -16.33
C ASN A 25 -10.88 -3.67 -15.02
N GLN A 26 -11.34 -4.73 -14.34
CA GLN A 26 -10.65 -5.22 -13.14
C GLN A 26 -9.26 -5.79 -13.45
N ALA A 27 -9.08 -6.46 -14.59
CA ALA A 27 -7.78 -6.95 -15.02
C ALA A 27 -6.81 -5.80 -15.32
N ILE A 28 -7.27 -4.75 -16.01
CA ILE A 28 -6.50 -3.54 -16.28
C ILE A 28 -6.11 -2.85 -14.98
N GLU A 29 -7.04 -2.75 -14.02
CA GLU A 29 -6.78 -2.15 -12.72
C GLU A 29 -5.67 -2.89 -11.95
N ARG A 30 -5.77 -4.23 -11.85
CA ARG A 30 -4.72 -5.06 -11.23
C ARG A 30 -3.40 -5.00 -11.98
N MET A 31 -3.43 -4.89 -13.31
CA MET A 31 -2.22 -4.72 -14.12
C MET A 31 -1.56 -3.36 -13.85
N SER A 32 -2.36 -2.29 -13.74
CA SER A 32 -1.87 -0.93 -13.53
C SER A 32 -1.32 -0.71 -12.13
N THR A 33 -1.91 -1.33 -11.12
CA THR A 33 -1.46 -1.19 -9.72
C THR A 33 -0.42 -2.25 -9.34
N GLY A 34 -0.39 -3.38 -10.05
CA GLY A 34 0.38 -4.56 -9.68
C GLY A 34 -0.18 -5.32 -8.48
N PHE A 35 -1.25 -4.84 -7.83
CA PHE A 35 -1.86 -5.50 -6.68
C PHE A 35 -3.03 -6.38 -7.09
N LYS A 36 -3.07 -7.59 -6.52
CA LYS A 36 -4.23 -8.48 -6.66
C LYS A 36 -5.47 -7.93 -5.97
N ILE A 37 -5.31 -7.19 -4.88
CA ILE A 37 -6.37 -6.62 -4.06
C ILE A 37 -6.17 -5.10 -4.05
N ASN A 38 -7.01 -4.38 -4.80
CA ASN A 38 -6.92 -2.94 -4.94
C ASN A 38 -7.90 -2.21 -4.04
N HIS A 39 -9.06 -2.81 -3.80
CA HIS A 39 -10.14 -2.20 -3.04
C HIS A 39 -10.63 -3.10 -1.90
N ALA A 40 -11.17 -2.50 -0.85
CA ALA A 40 -11.82 -3.23 0.25
C ALA A 40 -13.00 -4.10 -0.23
N LYS A 41 -13.66 -3.72 -1.34
CA LYS A 41 -14.74 -4.53 -1.95
C LYS A 41 -14.24 -5.84 -2.55
N ASP A 42 -12.96 -5.94 -2.92
CA ASP A 42 -12.39 -7.14 -3.53
C ASP A 42 -12.10 -8.21 -2.47
N ASN A 43 -11.58 -7.78 -1.31
CA ASN A 43 -11.40 -8.61 -0.11
C ASN A 43 -11.15 -7.72 1.11
N ALA A 44 -12.19 -7.46 1.90
CA ALA A 44 -12.11 -6.53 3.03
C ALA A 44 -11.10 -6.98 4.11
N ALA A 45 -11.02 -8.28 4.40
CA ALA A 45 -10.12 -8.81 5.41
C ALA A 45 -8.65 -8.61 5.01
N ASN A 46 -8.27 -9.09 3.83
CA ASN A 46 -6.89 -8.96 3.35
C ASN A 46 -6.51 -7.50 3.07
N TYR A 47 -7.45 -6.68 2.58
CA TYR A 47 -7.23 -5.25 2.40
C TYR A 47 -6.92 -4.58 3.75
N SER A 48 -7.72 -4.86 4.80
CA SER A 48 -7.49 -4.30 6.13
C SER A 48 -6.15 -4.74 6.74
N ILE A 49 -5.76 -6.01 6.55
CA ILE A 49 -4.46 -6.53 7.02
C ILE A 49 -3.33 -5.81 6.29
N ASN A 50 -3.43 -5.67 4.96
CA ASN A 50 -2.43 -4.96 4.17
C ASN A 50 -2.31 -3.49 4.60
N THR A 51 -3.42 -2.78 4.75
CA THR A 51 -3.41 -1.39 5.23
C THR A 51 -2.77 -1.26 6.62
N ASN A 52 -3.08 -2.17 7.55
CA ASN A 52 -2.45 -2.19 8.87
C ASN A 52 -0.95 -2.46 8.78
N LEU A 53 -0.52 -3.41 7.94
CA LEU A 53 0.88 -3.73 7.74
C LEU A 53 1.64 -2.55 7.12
N SER A 54 1.09 -1.91 6.08
CA SER A 54 1.69 -0.71 5.46
C SER A 54 1.80 0.45 6.46
N SER A 55 0.79 0.65 7.30
CA SER A 55 0.85 1.68 8.35
C SER A 55 1.94 1.37 9.39
N LYS A 56 2.07 0.11 9.81
CA LYS A 56 3.16 -0.31 10.72
C LYS A 56 4.53 -0.16 10.06
N LEU A 57 4.67 -0.51 8.78
CA LEU A 57 5.93 -0.37 8.05
C LEU A 57 6.37 1.09 8.00
N SER A 58 5.49 2.01 7.62
CA SER A 58 5.78 3.45 7.66
C SER A 58 6.13 3.94 9.07
N SER A 59 5.47 3.41 10.09
CA SER A 59 5.80 3.73 11.48
C SER A 59 7.20 3.22 11.87
N TYR A 60 7.60 2.05 11.36
CA TYR A 60 8.94 1.49 11.60
C TYR A 60 10.04 2.25 10.84
N GLU A 61 9.77 2.76 9.64
CA GLU A 61 10.71 3.64 8.93
C GLU A 61 11.03 4.88 9.78
N VAL A 62 10.00 5.54 10.33
CA VAL A 62 10.20 6.68 11.24
C VAL A 62 10.90 6.26 12.54
N ALA A 63 10.57 5.08 13.09
CA ALA A 63 11.25 4.58 14.28
C ALA A 63 12.74 4.32 14.02
N GLN A 64 13.10 3.82 12.83
CA GLN A 64 14.48 3.61 12.41
C GLN A 64 15.22 4.94 12.31
N ASP A 65 14.62 5.95 11.67
CA ASP A 65 15.21 7.29 11.59
C ASP A 65 15.41 7.90 12.98
N ASN A 66 14.43 7.74 13.88
CA ASN A 66 14.54 8.18 15.27
C ASN A 66 15.68 7.48 16.03
N VAL A 67 15.88 6.18 15.82
CA VAL A 67 17.00 5.44 16.41
C VAL A 67 18.32 5.94 15.86
N SER A 68 18.42 6.22 14.55
CA SER A 68 19.61 6.80 13.94
C SER A 68 19.94 8.17 14.55
N MET A 69 18.94 9.06 14.66
CA MET A 69 19.14 10.37 15.30
C MET A 69 19.54 10.24 16.78
N GLY A 70 18.96 9.28 17.51
CA GLY A 70 19.35 8.99 18.88
C GLY A 70 20.80 8.51 18.99
N LEU A 71 21.26 7.68 18.05
CA LEU A 71 22.64 7.23 17.96
C LEU A 71 23.58 8.42 17.69
N ASP A 72 23.26 9.26 16.72
CA ASP A 72 24.07 10.43 16.37
C ASP A 72 24.20 11.40 17.55
N MET A 73 23.13 11.58 18.32
CA MET A 73 23.13 12.39 19.54
C MET A 73 24.07 11.79 20.60
N VAL A 74 24.00 10.48 20.82
CA VAL A 74 24.87 9.79 21.79
C VAL A 74 26.34 9.85 21.35
N MET A 75 26.63 9.63 20.06
CA MET A 75 27.98 9.75 19.50
C MET A 75 28.51 11.18 19.70
N THR A 76 27.73 12.20 19.36
CA THR A 76 28.12 13.61 19.56
C THR A 76 28.39 13.93 21.05
N ALA A 77 27.58 13.37 21.95
CA ALA A 77 27.78 13.53 23.39
C ALA A 77 29.06 12.81 23.86
N MET A 78 29.35 11.61 23.34
CA MET A 78 30.57 10.87 23.65
C MET A 78 31.82 11.65 23.20
N ASP A 79 31.83 12.16 21.97
CA ASP A 79 32.94 12.97 21.46
C ASP A 79 33.16 14.23 22.32
N SER A 80 32.06 14.88 22.72
CA SER A 80 32.12 16.04 23.61
C SER A 80 32.69 15.70 24.99
N LEU A 81 32.33 14.56 25.56
CA LEU A 81 32.86 14.09 26.83
C LEU A 81 34.35 13.72 26.74
N GLU A 82 34.78 13.13 25.63
CA GLU A 82 36.19 12.83 25.37
C GLU A 82 37.03 14.12 25.32
N LEU A 83 36.53 15.17 24.67
CA LEU A 83 37.17 16.49 24.68
C LEU A 83 37.31 17.05 26.10
N ILE A 84 36.23 16.98 26.91
CA ILE A 84 36.26 17.46 28.31
C ILE A 84 37.30 16.67 29.13
N SER A 85 37.33 15.34 28.99
CA SER A 85 38.30 14.49 29.67
C SER A 85 39.74 14.82 29.28
N SER A 86 39.98 15.05 27.98
CA SER A 86 41.28 15.49 27.46
C SER A 86 41.71 16.83 28.05
N HIS A 87 40.78 17.79 28.17
CA HIS A 87 41.06 19.08 28.80
C HIS A 87 41.37 18.98 30.29
N LEU A 88 40.71 18.08 31.03
CA LEU A 88 40.95 17.87 32.46
C LEU A 88 42.29 17.14 32.75
N SER A 89 42.78 16.36 31.79
CA SER A 89 44.04 15.62 31.86
C SER A 89 45.28 16.47 31.53
N ARG A 90 45.09 17.72 31.08
CA ARG A 90 46.16 18.67 30.74
C ARG A 90 46.50 19.58 31.90
#